data_AF-A0A973XBD6-F1
#
_entry.id   AF-A0A973XBD6-F1
#
_cell.length_a   1.000
_cell.length_b   1.000
_cell.length_c   1.000
_cell.angle_alpha   90.00
_cell.angle_beta   90.00
_cell.angle_gamma   90.00
#
_symmetry.space_group_name_H-M   'P 1'
#
loop_
_entity.id
_entity.type
_entity.pdbx_description
1 polymer ?
#
loop_
_entity_poly.entity_id
_entity_poly.type
_entity_poly.pdbx_seq_one_letter_code
_entity_poly.pdbx_strand_id
1 'polypeptide(L)'
;SMPCSNVFDRQSASYQESVLPLALPTVAVEAAHADFWRKYVGRTGAVVGMTSFGESAPAKDLYAYFGITAQKVVDATYGLLQRHDVPSRDEDRV
;
A
#
# COMPACT_ATOMS: atom_id res chain seq x y z
N SER A 1 6.88 -9.75 -2.21
CA SER A 1 8.11 -8.96 -2.39
C SER A 1 8.23 -8.60 -3.86
N MET A 2 8.51 -7.34 -4.19
CA MET A 2 8.61 -6.85 -5.58
C MET A 2 9.97 -6.15 -5.78
N PRO A 3 11.07 -6.88 -6.02
CA PRO A 3 12.41 -6.30 -6.11
C PRO A 3 12.64 -5.47 -7.38
N CYS A 4 11.85 -5.68 -8.44
CA CYS A 4 11.92 -4.91 -9.68
C CYS A 4 10.53 -4.77 -10.30
N SER A 5 9.90 -3.61 -10.09
CA SER A 5 8.61 -3.24 -10.69
C SER A 5 8.62 -3.34 -12.22
N ASN A 6 9.70 -2.90 -12.86
CA ASN A 6 9.85 -2.95 -14.32
C ASN A 6 9.88 -4.38 -14.90
N VAL A 7 10.31 -5.38 -14.13
CA VAL A 7 10.28 -6.79 -14.54
C VAL A 7 8.90 -7.38 -14.24
N PHE A 8 8.29 -7.02 -13.12
CA PHE A 8 6.92 -7.41 -12.76
C PHE A 8 5.90 -6.93 -13.80
N ASP A 9 6.00 -5.68 -14.25
CA ASP A 9 5.08 -5.07 -15.23
C ASP A 9 5.13 -5.77 -16.60
N ARG A 10 6.20 -6.52 -16.91
CA ARG A 10 6.34 -7.30 -18.16
C ARG A 10 5.80 -8.72 -18.06
N GLN A 11 5.41 -9.17 -16.87
CA GLN A 11 4.82 -10.50 -16.69
C GLN A 11 3.41 -10.54 -17.27
N SER A 12 2.90 -11.74 -17.55
CA SER A 12 1.53 -11.89 -18.04
C SER A 12 0.50 -11.34 -17.05
N ALA A 13 -0.65 -10.87 -17.56
CA ALA A 13 -1.74 -10.39 -16.71
C ALA A 13 -2.18 -11.45 -15.69
N SER A 14 -2.20 -12.72 -16.08
CA SER A 14 -2.52 -13.84 -15.20
C SER A 14 -1.52 -14.01 -14.04
N TYR A 15 -0.24 -13.73 -14.26
CA TYR A 15 0.77 -13.78 -13.21
C TYR A 15 0.70 -12.55 -12.31
N GLN A 16 0.45 -11.37 -12.89
CA GLN A 16 0.26 -10.15 -12.09
C GLN A 16 -0.95 -10.30 -11.17
N GLU A 17 -2.08 -10.81 -11.67
CA GLU A 17 -3.28 -11.06 -10.87
C GLU A 17 -3.06 -12.13 -9.79
N SER A 18 -2.27 -13.17 -10.06
CA SER A 18 -2.00 -14.21 -9.05
C SER A 18 -1.09 -13.74 -7.91
N VAL A 19 -0.24 -12.74 -8.16
CA VAL A 19 0.67 -12.16 -7.16
C VAL A 19 0.05 -10.97 -6.44
N LEU A 20 -0.68 -10.13 -7.17
CA LEU A 20 -1.30 -8.91 -6.66
C LEU A 20 -2.75 -8.80 -7.19
N PRO A 21 -3.70 -9.53 -6.57
CA PRO A 21 -5.08 -9.51 -7.01
C PRO A 21 -5.71 -8.14 -6.81
N LEU A 22 -6.33 -7.57 -7.86
CA LEU A 22 -6.91 -6.23 -7.79
C LEU A 22 -8.12 -6.13 -6.84
N ALA A 23 -8.76 -7.26 -6.54
CA ALA A 23 -9.90 -7.32 -5.63
C ALA A 23 -9.52 -7.19 -4.14
N LEU A 24 -8.23 -7.34 -3.79
CA LEU A 24 -7.78 -7.32 -2.40
C LEU A 24 -7.23 -5.94 -1.99
N PRO A 25 -7.54 -5.47 -0.77
CA PRO A 25 -6.93 -4.27 -0.23
C PRO A 25 -5.41 -4.45 -0.14
N THR A 26 -4.66 -3.47 -0.65
CA THR A 26 -3.20 -3.54 -0.71
C THR A 26 -2.56 -2.36 0.02
N VAL A 27 -1.52 -2.66 0.80
CA VAL A 27 -0.60 -1.67 1.38
C VAL A 27 0.78 -1.84 0.75
N ALA A 28 1.30 -0.80 0.10
CA ALA A 28 2.69 -0.74 -0.34
C ALA A 28 3.58 -0.12 0.74
N VAL A 29 4.82 -0.59 0.87
CA VAL A 29 5.78 -0.11 1.89
C VAL A 29 7.14 0.10 1.23
N GLU A 30 7.61 1.35 1.19
CA GLU A 30 8.92 1.70 0.64
C GLU A 30 9.41 3.04 1.23
N ALA A 31 10.70 3.12 1.56
CA ALA A 31 11.34 4.36 2.04
C ALA A 31 11.65 5.34 0.88
N ALA A 32 10.63 5.68 0.10
CA ALA A 32 10.70 6.56 -1.06
C ALA A 32 9.35 7.28 -1.27
N HIS A 33 9.26 8.10 -2.33
CA HIS A 33 8.04 8.86 -2.63
C HIS A 33 6.84 7.94 -2.86
N ALA A 34 5.72 8.22 -2.18
CA ALA A 34 4.58 7.32 -2.12
C ALA A 34 3.82 7.14 -3.46
N ASP A 35 3.84 8.15 -4.33
CA ASP A 35 2.93 8.18 -5.50
C ASP A 35 3.22 7.09 -6.53
N PHE A 36 4.47 6.62 -6.63
CA PHE A 36 4.85 5.55 -7.56
C PHE A 36 3.99 4.29 -7.36
N TRP A 37 3.66 3.97 -6.11
CA TRP A 37 2.94 2.76 -5.74
C TRP A 37 1.43 2.83 -6.04
N ARG A 38 0.89 4.00 -6.37
CA ARG A 38 -0.54 4.17 -6.70
C ARG A 38 -0.98 3.36 -7.92
N LYS A 39 -0.07 3.05 -8.85
CA LYS A 39 -0.37 2.16 -9.98
C LYS A 39 -0.65 0.71 -9.57
N TYR A 40 -0.19 0.29 -8.38
CA TYR A 40 -0.37 -1.07 -7.85
C TYR A 40 -1.45 -1.15 -6.79
N VAL A 41 -1.50 -0.18 -5.86
CA VAL A 41 -2.48 -0.18 -4.75
C VAL A 41 -3.81 0.50 -5.12
N GLY A 42 -3.86 1.13 -6.30
CA GLY A 42 -5.02 1.86 -6.78
C GLY A 42 -5.38 3.08 -5.92
N ARG A 43 -6.62 3.55 -6.10
CA ARG A 43 -7.19 4.70 -5.37
C ARG A 43 -7.62 4.35 -3.95
N THR A 44 -7.91 3.08 -3.69
CA THR A 44 -8.47 2.59 -2.42
C THR A 44 -7.40 2.08 -1.48
N GLY A 45 -6.26 1.58 -1.99
CA GLY A 45 -5.15 1.10 -1.17
C GLY A 45 -4.34 2.20 -0.48
N ALA A 46 -3.36 1.78 0.30
CA ALA A 46 -2.50 2.65 1.11
C ALA A 46 -1.03 2.48 0.76
N VAL A 47 -0.23 3.51 1.07
CA VAL A 47 1.23 3.49 0.89
C VAL A 47 1.86 4.01 2.17
N VAL A 48 2.75 3.23 2.77
CA VAL A 48 3.67 3.65 3.83
C VAL A 48 4.98 4.02 3.16
N GLY A 49 5.18 5.31 2.95
CA GLY A 49 6.37 5.87 2.33
C GLY A 49 6.54 7.35 2.68
N MET A 50 7.41 8.02 1.95
CA MET A 50 7.82 9.40 2.20
C MET A 50 7.07 10.38 1.30
N THR A 51 6.89 11.62 1.77
CA THR A 51 6.24 12.72 1.03
C THR A 51 7.07 14.01 1.04
N SER A 52 8.29 13.94 1.57
CA SER A 52 9.25 15.04 1.69
C SER A 52 10.65 14.54 1.39
N PHE A 53 11.62 15.47 1.37
CA PHE A 53 13.04 15.12 1.43
C PHE A 53 13.39 14.44 2.78
N GLY A 54 14.60 13.86 2.82
CA GLY A 54 15.19 13.29 4.02
C GLY A 54 15.71 14.35 4.99
N GLU A 55 16.23 13.87 6.12
CA GLU A 55 16.83 14.70 7.18
C GLU A 55 18.16 14.07 7.63
N SER A 56 19.01 14.85 8.30
CA SER A 56 20.28 14.36 8.84
C SER A 56 20.09 13.84 10.27
N ALA A 57 19.92 12.52 10.41
CA ALA A 57 19.82 11.84 11.69
C ALA A 57 20.16 10.34 11.54
N PRO A 58 20.35 9.59 12.64
CA PRO A 58 20.47 8.14 12.58
C PRO A 58 19.26 7.48 11.91
N ALA A 59 19.51 6.41 11.16
CA ALA A 59 18.46 5.74 10.37
C ALA A 59 17.24 5.37 11.23
N LYS A 60 17.43 4.79 12.42
CA LYS A 60 16.33 4.40 13.31
C LYS A 60 15.39 5.56 13.62
N ASP A 61 15.94 6.74 13.86
CA ASP A 61 15.17 7.94 14.20
C ASP A 61 14.44 8.46 12.95
N LEU A 62 15.08 8.40 11.78
CA LEU A 62 14.44 8.74 10.51
C LEU A 62 13.28 7.79 10.16
N TYR A 63 13.42 6.48 10.35
CA TYR A 63 12.32 5.53 10.11
C TYR A 63 11.13 5.79 11.04
N ALA A 64 11.39 6.15 12.31
CA ALA A 64 10.34 6.55 13.25
C ALA A 64 9.69 7.87 12.83
N TYR A 65 10.49 8.88 12.47
CA TYR A 65 10.03 10.20 12.03
C TYR A 65 9.16 10.14 10.77
N PHE A 66 9.61 9.40 9.74
CA PHE A 66 8.86 9.20 8.49
C PHE A 66 7.73 8.16 8.61
N GLY A 67 7.52 7.57 9.79
CA GLY A 67 6.45 6.62 10.02
C GLY A 67 6.62 5.29 9.25
N ILE A 68 7.83 4.94 8.85
CA ILE A 68 8.13 3.65 8.20
C ILE A 68 8.36 2.62 9.30
N THR A 69 7.27 2.20 9.93
CA THR A 69 7.28 1.33 11.12
C THR A 69 6.25 0.23 10.99
N ALA A 70 6.46 -0.89 11.68
CA ALA A 70 5.50 -1.99 11.73
C ALA A 70 4.11 -1.51 12.19
N GLN A 71 4.06 -0.63 13.21
CA GLN A 71 2.79 -0.10 13.70
C GLN A 71 2.04 0.69 12.62
N LYS A 72 2.73 1.53 11.83
CA LYS A 72 2.08 2.27 10.74
C LYS A 72 1.56 1.38 9.63
N VAL A 73 2.23 0.26 9.33
CA VAL A 73 1.72 -0.74 8.38
C VAL A 73 0.46 -1.41 8.93
N VAL A 74 0.44 -1.75 10.22
CA VAL A 74 -0.74 -2.32 10.90
C VAL A 74 -1.91 -1.34 10.87
N ASP A 75 -1.70 -0.08 11.25
CA ASP A 75 -2.73 0.96 11.24
C ASP A 75 -3.31 1.17 9.84
N ALA A 76 -2.44 1.22 8.81
CA ALA A 76 -2.87 1.34 7.41
C ALA A 76 -3.71 0.14 6.97
N THR A 77 -3.30 -1.08 7.33
CA THR A 77 -4.02 -2.31 7.00
C THR A 77 -5.41 -2.33 7.63
N TYR A 78 -5.52 -2.08 8.94
CA TYR A 78 -6.82 -2.02 9.62
C TYR A 78 -7.72 -0.92 9.05
N GLY A 79 -7.16 0.25 8.74
CA GLY A 79 -7.90 1.34 8.12
C GLY A 79 -8.44 1.00 6.73
N LEU A 80 -7.78 0.11 5.97
CA LEU A 80 -8.29 -0.40 4.70
C LEU A 80 -9.40 -1.43 4.89
N LEU A 81 -9.22 -2.39 5.81
CA LEU A 81 -10.21 -3.44 6.06
C LEU A 81 -11.56 -2.85 6.52
N GLN A 82 -11.55 -1.85 7.40
CA GLN A 82 -12.77 -1.18 7.86
C GLN A 82 -13.55 -0.47 6.73
N ARG A 83 -12.88 -0.04 5.66
CA ARG A 83 -13.53 0.59 4.49
C ARG A 83 -14.10 -0.43 3.52
N HIS A 84 -13.52 -1.62 3.48
CA HIS A 84 -13.97 -2.72 2.63
C HIS A 84 -15.11 -3.54 3.26
N ASP A 85 -15.28 -3.49 4.57
CA ASP A 85 -16.30 -4.23 5.34
C ASP A 85 -17.63 -3.45 5.49
N VAL A 86 -17.89 -2.43 4.67
CA VAL A 86 -19.20 -1.77 4.64
C VAL A 86 -20.15 -2.63 3.79
N PRO A 87 -21.21 -3.24 4.37
CA PRO A 87 -22.18 -4.00 3.59
C PRO A 87 -22.83 -3.08 2.55
N SER A 88 -22.99 -3.57 1.32
CA SER A 88 -23.75 -2.86 0.28
C SER A 88 -25.14 -2.53 0.82
N ARG A 89 -25.48 -1.24 0.87
CA ARG A 89 -26.78 -0.68 1.33
C ARG A 89 -28.00 -1.14 0.51
N ASP A 90 -27.83 -2.09 -0.39
CA ASP A 90 -28.84 -2.55 -1.34
C ASP A 90 -29.65 -3.77 -0.85
N GLU A 91 -29.28 -4.39 0.28
CA GLU A 91 -30.07 -5.52 0.84
C GLU A 91 -31.23 -5.09 1.78
N ASP A 92 -31.34 -3.80 2.12
CA ASP A 92 -32.41 -3.27 3.01
C ASP A 92 -33.60 -2.65 2.25
N ARG A 93 -33.73 -2.89 0.94
CA ARG A 93 -34.90 -2.49 0.13
C ARG A 93 -35.61 -3.72 -0.41
N VAL A 94 -36.33 -4.42 0.47
CA VAL A 94 -37.43 -5.33 0.10
C VAL A 94 -38.70 -4.85 0.78
#